data_AF-A0A1T4Y5T0-F1
#
_entry.id   AF-A0A1T4Y5T0-F1
#
_cell.length_a   1.000
_cell.length_b   1.000
_cell.length_c   1.000
_cell.angle_alpha   90.00
_cell.angle_beta   90.00
_cell.angle_gamma   90.00
#
_symmetry.space_group_name_H-M   'P 1'
#
loop_
_entity.id
_entity.type
_entity.pdbx_description
1 polymer ?
#
loop_
_entity_poly.entity_id
_entity_poly.type
_entity_poly.pdbx_seq_one_letter_code
_entity_poly.pdbx_strand_id
1 'polypeptide(L)' 'MDCLNTQSPTTATQSIYYWLDGYWIKDKEEADLMDSINAFGSVHQVITLPLEADIDLEVKRLIQV' A
#
# COMPACT_ATOMS: atom_id res chain seq x y z
N MET A 1 27.23 20.64 -19.38
CA MET A 1 26.28 20.50 -18.25
C MET A 1 25.57 19.19 -18.47
N ASP A 2 26.22 18.13 -18.02
CA ASP A 2 25.92 16.76 -18.40
C ASP A 2 25.37 16.08 -17.17
N CYS A 3 24.11 16.38 -16.86
CA CYS A 3 23.40 15.79 -15.72
C CYS A 3 22.33 14.81 -16.22
N LEU A 4 22.69 13.88 -17.10
CA LEU A 4 21.84 12.73 -17.38
C LEU A 4 22.05 11.72 -16.24
N ASN A 5 21.55 12.05 -15.05
CA ASN A 5 21.37 11.06 -13.99
C ASN A 5 20.29 10.11 -14.48
N THR A 6 20.73 9.05 -15.14
CA THR A 6 19.89 7.93 -15.54
C THR A 6 19.52 7.24 -14.24
N GLN A 7 18.50 7.76 -13.55
CA GLN A 7 17.79 7.00 -12.54
C GLN A 7 17.18 5.83 -13.30
N SER A 8 17.88 4.70 -13.28
CA SER A 8 17.24 3.40 -13.46
C SER A 8 15.91 3.46 -12.70
N PRO A 9 14.79 2.96 -13.25
CA PRO A 9 13.59 2.81 -12.47
C PRO A 9 13.92 1.77 -11.39
N THR A 10 14.49 2.21 -10.28
CA THR A 10 14.35 1.53 -9.01
C THR A 10 12.85 1.48 -8.86
N THR A 11 12.27 0.32 -9.17
CA THR A 11 10.84 0.05 -9.03
C THR A 11 10.48 0.48 -7.62
N ALA A 12 10.02 1.72 -7.48
CA ALA A 12 9.78 2.30 -6.19
C ALA A 12 8.67 1.44 -5.61
N THR A 13 8.88 0.79 -4.48
CA THR A 13 7.83 0.00 -3.83
C THR A 13 7.22 0.85 -2.74
N GLN A 14 5.90 0.89 -2.67
CA GLN A 14 5.14 1.50 -1.59
C GLN A 14 4.57 0.41 -0.69
N SER A 15 4.60 0.67 0.61
CA SER A 15 3.85 -0.12 1.58
C SER A 15 2.52 0.57 1.83
N ILE A 16 1.43 -0.18 1.70
CA ILE A 16 0.09 0.26 2.03
C ILE A 16 -0.46 -0.58 3.18
N TYR A 17 -1.43 -0.03 3.89
CA TYR A 17 -2.17 -0.67 4.97
C TYR A 17 -3.58 -0.96 4.46
N TYR A 18 -3.94 -2.22 4.32
CA TYR A 18 -5.19 -2.67 3.71
C TYR A 18 -6.08 -3.45 4.70
N TRP A 19 -7.38 -3.23 4.66
CA TRP A 19 -8.39 -3.97 5.44
C TRP A 19 -9.22 -4.86 4.52
N LEU A 20 -9.63 -6.03 5.04
CA LEU A 20 -10.45 -7.02 4.33
C LEU A 20 -11.80 -6.48 3.79
N ASP A 21 -12.22 -5.32 4.28
CA ASP A 21 -13.40 -4.59 3.80
C ASP A 21 -13.18 -3.92 2.43
N GLY A 22 -11.96 -3.92 1.91
CA GLY A 22 -11.60 -3.23 0.66
C GLY A 22 -11.00 -1.85 0.86
N TYR A 23 -10.85 -1.39 2.09
CA TYR A 23 -10.23 -0.11 2.42
C TYR A 23 -8.71 -0.21 2.45
N TRP A 24 -8.03 0.84 2.02
CA TRP A 24 -6.58 0.96 2.17
C TRP A 24 -6.14 2.39 2.41
N ILE A 25 -5.03 2.50 3.12
CA ILE A 25 -4.40 3.76 3.53
C ILE A 25 -2.90 3.63 3.30
N LYS A 26 -2.26 4.67 2.76
CA LYS A 26 -0.80 4.69 2.58
C LYS A 26 -0.08 5.19 3.82
N ASP A 27 -0.73 6.06 4.56
CA ASP A 27 -0.19 6.65 5.77
C ASP A 27 -0.32 5.70 6.97
N LYS A 28 0.78 5.54 7.71
CA LYS A 28 0.82 4.66 8.87
C LYS A 28 0.00 5.22 10.02
N GLU A 29 0.05 6.53 10.25
CA GLU A 29 -0.61 7.17 11.38
C GLU A 29 -2.13 7.10 11.19
N GLU A 30 -2.62 7.36 9.98
CA GLU A 30 -4.04 7.17 9.66
C GLU A 30 -4.46 5.70 9.84
N ALA A 31 -3.65 4.75 9.39
CA ALA A 31 -3.98 3.33 9.54
C ALA A 31 -4.00 2.85 11.00
N ASP A 32 -3.08 3.35 11.82
CA ASP A 32 -3.00 3.07 13.25
C ASP A 32 -4.18 3.70 13.99
N LEU A 33 -4.60 4.92 13.62
CA LEU A 33 -5.80 5.54 14.17
C LEU A 33 -7.05 4.70 13.89
N MET A 34 -7.21 4.21 12.65
CA MET A 34 -8.36 3.36 12.29
C MET A 34 -8.33 2.00 13.00
N ASP A 35 -7.14 1.44 13.20
CA ASP A 35 -6.94 0.22 14.01
C ASP A 35 -7.29 0.46 15.48
N SER A 36 -6.85 1.59 16.05
CA SER A 36 -7.05 1.98 17.44
C SER A 36 -8.53 2.15 17.81
N ILE A 37 -9.33 2.68 16.87
CA ILE A 37 -10.79 2.77 17.03
C ILE A 37 -11.53 1.50 16.55
N ASN A 38 -10.79 0.47 16.10
CA ASN A 38 -11.32 -0.75 15.49
C ASN A 38 -12.40 -0.46 14.41
N ALA A 39 -12.17 0.55 13.57
CA ALA A 39 -13.17 1.09 12.63
C ALA A 39 -13.74 0.01 11.69
N PHE A 40 -12.91 -0.96 11.32
CA PHE A 40 -13.23 -2.02 10.37
C PHE A 40 -13.38 -3.40 11.01
N GLY A 41 -13.33 -3.49 12.35
CA GLY A 41 -13.44 -4.76 13.06
C GLY A 41 -12.27 -5.73 12.84
N SER A 42 -11.17 -5.26 12.24
CA SER A 42 -10.00 -6.07 11.88
C SER A 42 -8.75 -5.19 11.77
N VAL A 43 -7.60 -5.81 12.04
CA VAL A 43 -6.29 -5.17 11.87
C VAL A 43 -5.93 -5.06 10.41
N HIS A 44 -5.32 -3.94 10.01
CA HIS A 44 -4.82 -3.75 8.66
C HIS A 44 -3.67 -4.71 8.34
N GLN A 45 -3.55 -5.11 7.09
CA GLN A 45 -2.41 -5.85 6.55
C GLN A 45 -1.47 -4.89 5.83
N VAL A 46 -0.16 -5.09 6.02
CA VAL A 46 0.84 -4.32 5.30
C VAL A 46 1.15 -5.02 3.98
N ILE A 47 0.81 -4.38 2.87
CA ILE A 47 1.05 -4.90 1.53
C ILE A 47 2.08 -4.01 0.85
N THR A 48 3.18 -4.62 0.40
CA THR A 48 4.23 -3.93 -0.35
C THR A 48 4.02 -4.17 -1.84
N LEU A 49 3.80 -3.11 -2.59
CA LEU A 49 3.49 -3.16 -4.02
C LEU A 49 4.26 -2.06 -4.77
N PRO A 50 4.46 -2.20 -6.09
CA PRO A 50 5.10 -1.15 -6.88
C PRO A 50 4.33 0.18 -6.78
N LEU A 51 5.04 1.30 -6.76
CA LEU A 51 4.48 2.66 -6.64
C LEU A 51 3.50 2.95 -7.80
N GLU A 52 3.83 2.41 -8.98
CA GLU A 52 3.06 2.51 -10.22
C GLU A 52 2.03 1.37 -10.39
N ALA A 53 1.97 0.41 -9.47
CA ALA A 53 1.01 -0.68 -9.54
C ALA A 53 -0.37 -0.25 -9.07
N ASP A 54 -1.39 -0.83 -9.70
CA ASP A 54 -2.78 -0.67 -9.31
C ASP A 54 -3.04 -1.42 -7.99
N ILE A 55 -3.25 -0.65 -6.92
CA ILE A 55 -3.45 -1.18 -5.57
C ILE A 55 -4.66 -2.10 -5.51
N ASP A 56 -5.80 -1.69 -6.08
CA ASP A 56 -7.03 -2.48 -6.01
C ASP A 56 -6.86 -3.83 -6.72
N LEU A 57 -6.23 -3.81 -7.90
CA LEU A 57 -5.95 -5.03 -8.67
C LEU A 57 -4.95 -5.96 -7.97
N GLU A 58 -3.84 -5.43 -7.46
CA GLU A 58 -2.82 -6.24 -6.79
C GLU A 58 -3.34 -6.80 -5.47
N VAL A 59 -4.09 -6.01 -4.70
CA VAL A 59 -4.68 -6.48 -3.45
C VAL A 59 -5.75 -7.54 -3.70
N LYS A 60 -6.64 -7.35 -4.70
CA LYS A 60 -7.58 -8.40 -5.10
C LYS A 60 -6.87 -9.69 -5.51
N ARG A 61 -5.77 -9.57 -6.25
CA ARG A 61 -4.96 -10.71 -6.67
C ARG A 61 -4.30 -11.44 -5.50
N LEU A 62 -3.90 -10.72 -4.45
CA LEU A 62 -3.32 -11.29 -3.23
C LEU A 62 -4.36 -11.97 -2.33
N ILE A 63 -5.60 -11.50 -2.33
CA ILE A 63 -6.67 -11.97 -1.42
C ILE A 63 -7.55 -13.05 -2.05
N GLN A 64 -7.59 -13.18 -3.39
CA GLN A 64 -8.28 -14.27 -4.08
C GLN A 64 -7.52 -15.61 -4.01
N VAL A 65 -7.44 -16.22 -2.82
CA VAL A 65 -7.09 -17.65 -2.63
C VAL A 65 -8.35 -18.49 -2.42
#